data_AF-A0A2E2KQ17-F1
#
_entry.id   AF-A0A2E2KQ17-F1
#
_cell.length_a   1.000
_cell.length_b   1.000
_cell.length_c   1.000
_cell.angle_alpha   90.00
_cell.angle_beta   90.00
_cell.angle_gamma   90.00
#
_symmetry.space_group_name_H-M   'P 1'
#
loop_
_entity.id
_entity.type
_entity.pdbx_description
1 polymer ?
#
loop_
_entity_poly.entity_id
_entity_poly.type
_entity_poly.pdbx_seq_one_letter_code
_entity_poly.pdbx_strand_id
1 'polypeptide(L)'
;MSSIDKKEIRSDKWMNLLIKTGIPVAIVSIISLWVGWYFKMPALGNVFIVTAAIALTLGMIYNVRFVILSVRQIKAKQAKDK
;
A
#
# COMPACT_ATOMS: atom_id res chain seq x y z
N MET A 1 17.17 6.65 19.75
CA MET A 1 16.55 5.80 18.72
C MET A 1 16.41 6.64 17.46
N SER A 2 17.41 6.56 16.57
CA SER A 2 17.60 7.56 15.53
C SER A 2 16.44 7.48 14.51
N SER A 3 15.78 8.61 14.32
CA SER A 3 14.64 8.80 13.42
C SER A 3 14.96 8.31 12.02
N ILE A 4 14.35 7.18 11.62
CA ILE A 4 14.22 6.84 10.19
C ILE A 4 13.53 8.04 9.54
N ASP A 5 14.13 8.59 8.49
CA ASP A 5 13.51 9.71 7.77
C ASP A 5 12.37 9.16 6.90
N LYS A 6 11.23 8.98 7.55
CA LYS A 6 9.99 8.51 6.91
C LYS A 6 9.52 9.47 5.81
N LYS A 7 9.91 10.75 5.84
CA LYS A 7 9.56 11.72 4.80
C LYS A 7 10.35 11.44 3.52
N GLU A 8 11.64 11.11 3.64
CA GLU A 8 12.45 10.74 2.48
C GLU A 8 11.94 9.44 1.84
N ILE A 9 11.57 8.42 2.64
CA ILE A 9 10.99 7.18 2.12
C ILE A 9 9.63 7.45 1.43
N ARG A 10 8.75 8.28 2.03
CA ARG A 10 7.47 8.68 1.41
C ARG A 10 7.60 9.63 0.22
N SER A 11 8.75 10.26 0.02
CA SER A 11 9.02 11.14 -1.13
C SER A 11 9.30 10.36 -2.41
N ASP A 12 9.62 9.05 -2.31
CA ASP A 12 9.82 8.20 -3.50
C ASP A 12 8.54 8.19 -4.36
N LYS A 13 8.68 8.61 -5.63
CA LYS A 13 7.58 8.71 -6.61
C LYS A 13 6.78 7.40 -6.71
N TRP A 14 7.45 6.26 -6.59
CA TRP A 14 6.79 4.95 -6.64
C TRP A 14 5.93 4.67 -5.42
N MET A 15 6.40 5.03 -4.22
CA MET A 15 5.60 4.91 -3.00
C MET A 15 4.36 5.81 -3.04
N ASN A 16 4.52 7.03 -3.55
CA ASN A 16 3.39 7.96 -3.65
C ASN A 16 2.37 7.49 -4.70
N LEU A 17 2.82 6.92 -5.82
CA LEU A 17 1.93 6.33 -6.84
C LEU A 17 1.16 5.13 -6.28
N LEU A 18 1.83 4.22 -5.57
CA LEU A 18 1.20 3.04 -4.95
C LEU A 18 0.14 3.43 -3.91
N ILE A 19 0.37 4.48 -3.12
CA ILE A 19 -0.63 5.02 -2.18
C ILE A 19 -1.80 5.63 -2.96
N LYS A 20 -1.50 6.47 -3.96
CA LYS A 20 -2.51 7.21 -4.72
C LYS A 20 -3.42 6.29 -5.54
N THR A 21 -2.92 5.14 -5.99
CA THR A 21 -3.74 4.14 -6.70
C THR A 21 -4.35 3.10 -5.76
N GLY A 22 -3.58 2.63 -4.76
CA GLY A 22 -4.03 1.59 -3.83
C GLY A 22 -5.17 2.03 -2.92
N ILE A 23 -5.15 3.28 -2.41
CA ILE A 23 -6.21 3.79 -1.53
C ILE A 23 -7.56 3.84 -2.25
N PRO A 24 -7.71 4.47 -3.44
CA PRO A 24 -8.98 4.44 -4.17
C PRO A 24 -9.48 3.02 -4.47
N VAL A 25 -8.59 2.11 -4.88
CA VAL A 25 -8.98 0.72 -5.18
C VAL A 25 -9.49 0.02 -3.92
N ALA A 26 -8.85 0.21 -2.77
CA ALA A 26 -9.31 -0.35 -1.50
C ALA A 26 -10.67 0.22 -1.09
N ILE A 27 -10.90 1.52 -1.28
CA ILE A 27 -12.20 2.16 -1.00
C ILE A 27 -13.30 1.54 -1.87
N VAL A 28 -13.07 1.42 -3.19
CA VAL A 28 -14.03 0.79 -4.12
C VAL A 28 -14.33 -0.63 -3.69
N SER A 29 -13.32 -1.40 -3.28
CA SER A 29 -13.48 -2.75 -2.78
C SER A 29 -14.41 -2.80 -1.56
N ILE A 30 -14.17 -1.97 -0.55
CA ILE A 30 -14.97 -1.95 0.68
C ILE A 30 -16.42 -1.54 0.38
N ILE A 31 -16.62 -0.52 -0.46
CA ILE A 31 -17.96 -0.07 -0.87
C ILE A 31 -18.68 -1.19 -1.63
N SER A 32 -18.01 -1.84 -2.59
CA SER A 32 -18.60 -2.94 -3.36
C SER A 32 -19.03 -4.10 -2.47
N LEU A 33 -18.22 -4.42 -1.45
CA LEU A 33 -18.57 -5.46 -0.47
C LEU A 33 -19.84 -5.08 0.31
N TRP A 34 -19.88 -3.85 0.84
CA TRP A 34 -21.00 -3.39 1.67
C TRP A 34 -22.31 -3.29 0.88
N VAL A 35 -22.26 -2.69 -0.31
CA VAL A 35 -23.42 -2.55 -1.20
C VAL A 35 -23.86 -3.91 -1.73
N GLY A 36 -22.90 -4.77 -2.13
CA GLY A 36 -23.19 -6.12 -2.59
C GLY A 36 -23.86 -6.98 -1.52
N TRP A 37 -23.39 -6.86 -0.27
CA TRP A 37 -23.96 -7.56 0.87
C TRP A 37 -25.36 -7.03 1.23
N TYR A 38 -25.54 -5.72 1.31
CA TYR A 38 -26.81 -5.09 1.66
C TYR A 38 -27.93 -5.38 0.65
N PHE A 39 -27.64 -5.26 -0.65
CA PHE A 39 -28.61 -5.50 -1.72
C PHE A 39 -28.64 -6.94 -2.22
N LYS A 40 -27.86 -7.86 -1.62
CA LYS A 40 -27.72 -9.26 -2.05
C LYS A 40 -27.42 -9.43 -3.55
N MET A 41 -26.61 -8.52 -4.11
CA MET A 41 -26.25 -8.54 -5.52
C MET A 41 -24.95 -9.33 -5.73
N PRO A 42 -24.98 -10.52 -6.37
CA PRO A 42 -23.80 -11.36 -6.54
C PRO A 42 -22.72 -10.74 -7.45
N ALA A 43 -23.13 -9.90 -8.40
CA ALA A 43 -22.20 -9.21 -9.30
C ALA A 43 -21.22 -8.30 -8.54
N LEU A 44 -21.67 -7.62 -7.49
CA LEU A 44 -20.82 -6.76 -6.65
C LEU A 44 -19.84 -7.57 -5.77
N GLY A 45 -20.16 -8.83 -5.47
CA GLY A 45 -19.23 -9.75 -4.83
C GLY A 45 -18.04 -10.08 -5.73
N ASN A 46 -18.27 -10.33 -7.02
CA ASN A 46 -17.18 -10.55 -7.99
C ASN A 46 -16.31 -9.30 -8.16
N VAL A 47 -16.92 -8.11 -8.23
CA VAL A 47 -16.18 -6.84 -8.29
C VAL A 47 -15.31 -6.67 -7.05
N PHE A 48 -15.86 -6.94 -5.85
CA PHE A 48 -15.10 -6.92 -4.60
C PHE A 48 -13.87 -7.82 -4.65
N ILE A 49 -14.01 -9.08 -5.09
CA ILE A 49 -12.90 -10.04 -5.13
C ILE A 49 -11.77 -9.53 -6.01
N VAL A 50 -12.09 -9.02 -7.20
CA VAL A 50 -11.10 -8.48 -8.15
C VAL A 50 -10.41 -7.25 -7.56
N THR A 51 -11.17 -6.29 -7.04
CA THR A 51 -10.61 -5.07 -6.45
C THR A 51 -9.80 -5.35 -5.19
N ALA A 52 -10.22 -6.33 -4.37
CA ALA A 52 -9.51 -6.75 -3.18
C ALA A 52 -8.16 -7.40 -3.52
N ALA A 53 -8.12 -8.27 -4.53
CA ALA A 53 -6.89 -8.88 -5.00
C ALA A 53 -5.88 -7.83 -5.50
N ILE A 54 -6.35 -6.83 -6.26
CA ILE A 54 -5.52 -5.71 -6.71
C ILE A 54 -5.04 -4.87 -5.53
N ALA A 55 -5.93 -4.52 -4.60
CA ALA A 55 -5.57 -3.73 -3.41
C ALA A 55 -4.52 -4.45 -2.54
N LEU A 56 -4.69 -5.75 -2.31
CA LEU A 56 -3.74 -6.57 -1.56
C LEU A 56 -2.37 -6.64 -2.25
N THR A 57 -2.37 -6.81 -3.57
CA THR A 57 -1.13 -6.87 -4.35
C THR A 57 -0.38 -5.54 -4.27
N LEU A 58 -1.07 -4.41 -4.46
CA LEU A 58 -0.47 -3.08 -4.32
C LEU A 58 0.04 -2.82 -2.90
N GLY A 59 -0.71 -3.25 -1.87
CA GLY A 59 -0.31 -3.14 -0.47
C GLY A 59 0.94 -3.96 -0.14
N MET A 60 1.06 -5.19 -0.68
CA MET A 60 2.26 -6.00 -0.53
C MET A 60 3.47 -5.35 -1.21
N ILE A 61 3.33 -4.88 -2.45
CA ILE A 61 4.41 -4.20 -3.18
C ILE A 61 4.88 -2.97 -2.41
N TYR A 62 3.95 -2.17 -1.88
CA TYR A 62 4.26 -1.02 -1.04
C TYR A 62 5.05 -1.42 0.20
N ASN A 63 4.61 -2.43 0.94
CA ASN A 63 5.28 -2.89 2.16
C ASN A 63 6.71 -3.40 1.88
N VAL A 64 6.89 -4.21 0.84
CA VAL A 64 8.23 -4.71 0.46
C VAL A 64 9.16 -3.54 0.09
N ARG A 65 8.68 -2.60 -0.73
CA ARG A 65 9.47 -1.42 -1.13
C ARG A 65 9.85 -0.57 0.08
N PHE A 66 8.91 -0.36 0.99
CA PHE A 66 9.13 0.38 2.23
C PHE A 66 10.22 -0.27 3.09
N VAL A 67 10.20 -1.59 3.27
CA VAL A 67 11.21 -2.33 4.03
C VAL A 67 12.59 -2.21 3.37
N ILE A 68 12.68 -2.38 2.05
CA ILE A 68 13.95 -2.24 1.31
C ILE A 68 14.55 -0.85 1.52
N LEU A 69 13.76 0.21 1.36
CA LEU A 69 14.23 1.59 1.55
C LEU A 69 14.64 1.86 3.00
N SER A 70 13.88 1.35 3.97
CA SER A 70 14.21 1.46 5.38
C SER A 70 15.55 0.79 5.71
N VAL A 71 15.78 -0.42 5.21
CA VAL A 71 17.06 -1.15 5.41
C VAL A 71 18.22 -0.40 4.74
N ARG A 72 18.02 0.16 3.55
CA ARG A 72 19.06 0.96 2.85
C ARG A 72 19.44 2.21 3.65
N GLN A 73 18.45 2.94 4.19
CA GLN A 73 18.72 4.11 5.04
C GLN A 73 19.49 3.73 6.31
N ILE A 74 19.09 2.63 6.98
CA ILE A 74 19.78 2.15 8.18
C ILE A 74 21.25 1.81 7.88
N LYS A 75 21.52 1.09 6.78
CA LYS A 75 22.89 0.75 6.37
C LYS A 75 23.71 2.00 6.00
N ALA A 76 23.12 2.94 5.27
CA ALA A 76 23.79 4.19 4.90
C ALA A 76 24.16 5.03 6.13
N LYS A 77 23.31 5.04 7.15
CA LYS A 77 23.57 5.73 8.41
C LYS A 77 24.71 5.07 9.21
N GLN A 78 24.68 3.73 9.33
CA GLN A 78 25.75 2.97 9.99
C GLN A 78 27.11 3.13 9.30
N ALA A 79 27.13 3.33 7.98
CA ALA A 79 28.36 3.57 7.23
C ALA A 79 28.90 4.99 7.36
N LYS A 80 28.06 5.98 7.73
CA LYS A 80 28.48 7.36 8.02
C LYS A 80 28.99 7.55 9.45
N ASP A 81 28.52 6.72 10.38
CA ASP A 81 28.92 6.75 11.79
C ASP A 81 30.21 5.92 12.08
N LYS A 82 30.79 5.29 11.05
CA LYS A 82 32.11 4.62 11.07
C LYS A 82 33.16 5.49 10.40
#